data_AF-A0AA44ELL0-F1
#
_entry.id   AF-A0AA44ELL0-F1
#
_cell.length_a   1.000
_cell.length_b   1.000
_cell.length_c   1.000
_cell.angle_alpha   90.00
_cell.angle_beta   90.00
_cell.angle_gamma   90.00
#
_symmetry.space_group_name_H-M   'P 1'
#
loop_
_entity.id
_entity.type
_entity.pdbx_description
1 polymer ?
#
loop_
_entity_poly.entity_id
_entity_poly.type
_entity_poly.pdbx_seq_one_letter_code
_entity_poly.pdbx_strand_id
1 'polypeptide(L)'
;MSAGLARANIRAAHGCGPAYLEDEAFPAFQTLGLVLGGRWTEVAETILWRDCPEEWGLDFTSDRRFLRACGVAVATVPEDIAEKIKKHAEIREEQIVEWLELAHTQPGILRNRDDALKSLRFWSRHVLDGIFETHWRLADGWLSPTESQRGLQLRFDPLAMNMRMIFAERYLPKHPHLWRSE
;
A
#
# COMPACT_ATOMS: atom_id res chain seq x y z
N MET A 1 -11.49 2.16 24.57
CA MET A 1 -11.24 3.43 25.28
C MET A 1 -10.62 4.38 24.27
N SER A 2 -11.35 5.43 23.88
CA SER A 2 -10.82 6.43 22.94
C SER A 2 -9.77 7.25 23.68
N ALA A 3 -8.50 7.17 23.26
CA ALA A 3 -7.50 8.11 23.71
C ALA A 3 -7.97 9.50 23.24
N GLY A 4 -8.25 10.41 24.19
CA GLY A 4 -8.60 11.79 23.83
C GLY A 4 -7.46 12.37 23.00
N LEU A 5 -7.73 12.72 21.75
CA LEU A 5 -6.75 13.33 20.85
C LEU A 5 -6.16 14.57 21.54
N ALA A 6 -4.87 14.50 21.86
CA ALA A 6 -4.13 15.64 22.42
C ALA A 6 -4.31 16.85 21.50
N ARG A 7 -4.60 18.01 22.10
CA ARG A 7 -4.88 19.23 21.36
C ARG A 7 -3.62 19.65 20.62
N ALA A 8 -3.73 19.86 19.30
CA ALA A 8 -2.62 20.29 18.47
C ALA A 8 -1.91 21.53 19.04
N ASN A 9 -0.60 21.43 19.22
CA ASN A 9 0.29 22.51 19.68
C ASN A 9 1.21 23.02 18.56
N ILE A 10 1.15 22.42 17.37
CA ILE A 10 1.73 22.93 16.13
C ILE A 10 0.61 23.33 15.17
N ARG A 11 0.65 24.57 14.70
CA ARG A 11 -0.31 25.11 13.72
C ARG A 11 0.05 24.70 12.30
N ALA A 12 -0.99 24.44 11.50
CA ALA A 12 -0.88 24.14 10.08
C ALA A 12 -0.17 25.27 9.31
N ALA A 13 0.69 24.91 8.36
CA ALA A 13 1.34 25.81 7.40
C ALA A 13 2.05 25.00 6.30
N HIS A 14 2.29 25.62 5.14
CA HIS A 14 3.09 25.06 4.05
C HIS A 14 2.65 23.65 3.59
N GLY A 15 1.35 23.37 3.60
CA GLY A 15 0.79 22.06 3.23
C GLY A 15 0.79 21.02 4.36
N CYS A 16 1.38 21.34 5.51
CA CYS A 16 1.38 20.50 6.71
C CYS A 16 0.15 20.82 7.58
N GLY A 17 -0.61 19.80 7.98
CA GLY A 17 -1.77 19.92 8.86
C GLY A 17 -1.42 20.29 10.31
N PRO A 18 -2.41 20.63 11.16
CA PRO A 18 -2.17 20.86 12.57
C PRO A 18 -1.74 19.55 13.25
N ALA A 19 -0.75 19.61 14.14
CA ALA A 19 -0.21 18.43 14.79
C ALA A 19 0.02 18.64 16.29
N TYR A 20 0.10 17.52 17.00
CA TYR A 20 0.57 17.49 18.38
C TYR A 20 1.99 16.92 18.40
N LEU A 21 2.87 17.57 19.15
CA LEU A 21 4.22 17.13 19.42
C LEU A 21 4.42 17.14 20.95
N GLU A 22 4.94 16.07 21.52
CA GLU A 22 5.26 16.04 22.95
C GLU A 22 6.33 17.09 23.28
N ASP A 23 6.28 17.64 24.49
CA ASP A 23 7.14 18.74 24.93
C ASP A 23 8.63 18.39 24.80
N GLU A 24 9.01 17.13 25.01
CA GLU A 24 10.38 16.65 24.90
C GLU A 24 10.92 16.66 23.45
N ALA A 25 10.02 16.60 22.45
CA ALA A 25 10.41 16.57 21.04
C ALA A 25 10.50 17.97 20.40
N PHE A 26 9.91 19.00 21.02
CA PHE A 26 9.94 20.37 20.52
C PHE A 26 11.35 20.91 20.23
N PRO A 27 12.34 20.78 21.14
CA PRO A 27 13.68 21.32 20.91
C PRO A 27 14.35 20.70 19.68
N ALA A 28 14.13 19.42 19.42
CA ALA A 28 14.67 18.74 18.24
C ALA A 28 14.06 19.29 16.95
N PHE A 29 12.74 19.45 16.90
CA PHE A 29 12.04 20.00 15.73
C PHE A 29 12.41 21.46 15.45
N GLN A 30 12.61 22.27 16.49
CA GLN A 30 13.10 23.64 16.35
C GLN A 30 14.54 23.69 15.84
N THR A 31 15.43 22.83 16.36
CA THR A 31 16.83 22.75 15.94
C THR A 31 16.97 22.33 14.48
N LEU A 32 16.11 21.40 14.03
CA LEU A 32 16.02 20.99 12.63
C LEU A 32 15.33 22.05 11.74
N GLY A 33 14.83 23.14 12.33
CA GLY A 33 14.10 24.19 11.62
C GLY A 33 12.73 23.77 11.10
N LEU A 34 12.19 22.62 11.54
CA LEU A 34 10.88 22.11 11.13
C LEU A 34 9.73 22.91 11.75
N VAL A 35 9.94 23.44 12.97
CA VAL A 35 8.94 24.22 13.70
C VAL A 35 9.56 25.55 14.13
N LEU A 36 8.84 26.65 13.88
CA LEU A 36 9.18 27.97 14.39
C LEU A 36 7.92 28.67 14.88
N GLY A 37 7.94 29.19 16.11
CA GLY A 37 6.79 29.88 16.70
C GLY A 37 5.53 29.02 16.84
N GLY A 38 5.69 27.71 17.04
CA GLY A 38 4.57 26.76 17.16
C GLY A 38 3.82 26.54 15.84
N ARG A 39 4.51 26.64 14.70
CA ARG A 39 3.99 26.43 13.35
C ARG A 39 5.02 25.69 12.51
N TRP A 40 4.55 24.88 11.56
CA TRP A 40 5.41 24.29 10.53
C TRP A 40 6.11 25.38 9.70
N THR A 41 7.37 25.14 9.35
CA THR A 41 8.13 25.98 8.42
C THR A 41 8.07 25.42 7.00
N GLU A 42 8.64 26.14 6.03
CA GLU A 42 8.82 25.65 4.65
C GLU A 42 9.78 24.46 4.54
N VAL A 43 10.63 24.24 5.55
CA VAL A 43 11.56 23.10 5.62
C VAL A 43 10.81 21.82 6.00
N ALA A 44 9.69 21.94 6.71
CA ALA A 44 8.86 20.81 7.06
C ALA A 44 8.07 20.34 5.84
N GLU A 45 8.31 19.09 5.44
CA GLU A 45 7.54 18.41 4.41
C GLU A 45 6.70 17.30 5.04
N THR A 46 5.37 17.37 4.88
CA THR A 46 4.48 16.30 5.32
C THR A 46 4.44 15.22 4.24
N ILE A 47 4.83 14.00 4.62
CA ILE A 47 4.70 12.86 3.73
C ILE A 47 4.10 11.68 4.48
N LEU A 48 2.82 11.49 4.23
CA LEU A 48 1.97 10.52 4.89
C LEU A 48 1.82 9.28 4.00
N TRP A 49 2.94 8.55 3.83
CA TRP A 49 2.99 7.37 2.98
C TRP A 49 2.06 6.25 3.44
N ARG A 50 1.85 6.11 4.75
CA ARG A 50 1.15 4.98 5.36
C ARG A 50 -0.10 5.37 6.15
N ASP A 51 -0.08 6.53 6.79
CA ASP A 51 -1.23 7.08 7.49
C ASP A 51 -1.73 8.28 6.71
N CYS A 52 -2.68 8.07 5.80
CA CYS A 52 -3.27 9.12 4.99
C CYS A 52 -4.68 9.46 5.53
N PRO A 53 -4.79 10.25 6.63
CA PRO A 53 -6.07 10.62 7.22
C PRO A 53 -6.92 11.36 6.18
N GLU A 54 -8.12 10.85 5.95
CA GLU A 54 -9.08 11.42 4.98
C GLU A 54 -9.33 12.91 5.27
N GLU A 55 -9.29 13.30 6.54
CA GLU A 55 -9.53 14.66 7.01
C GLU A 55 -8.49 15.67 6.51
N TRP A 56 -7.31 15.21 6.10
CA TRP A 56 -6.25 16.07 5.59
C TRP A 56 -6.29 16.18 4.06
N GLY A 57 -7.11 15.36 3.38
CA GLY A 57 -7.29 15.41 1.92
C GLY A 57 -5.99 15.21 1.14
N LEU A 58 -4.99 14.57 1.73
CA LEU A 58 -3.72 14.29 1.07
C LEU A 58 -3.87 13.08 0.16
N ASP A 59 -3.28 13.14 -1.02
CA ASP A 59 -3.16 12.00 -1.92
C ASP A 59 -1.69 11.80 -2.27
N PHE A 60 -1.01 10.95 -1.49
CA PHE A 60 0.40 10.65 -1.71
C PHE A 60 0.63 9.91 -3.05
N THR A 61 -0.41 9.36 -3.68
CA THR A 61 -0.26 8.64 -4.95
C THR A 61 0.09 9.58 -6.11
N SER A 62 -0.16 10.89 -5.93
CA SER A 62 0.26 11.95 -6.83
C SER A 62 1.69 12.48 -6.57
N ASP A 63 2.32 12.07 -5.46
CA ASP A 63 3.66 12.55 -5.08
C ASP A 63 4.72 12.06 -6.08
N ARG A 64 5.59 12.99 -6.52
CA ARG A 64 6.62 12.72 -7.52
C ARG A 64 7.60 11.62 -7.10
N ARG A 65 7.90 11.46 -5.82
CA ARG A 65 8.78 10.40 -5.30
C ARG A 65 8.12 9.05 -5.39
N PHE A 66 6.83 8.97 -5.05
CA PHE A 66 6.07 7.74 -5.18
C PHE A 66 5.89 7.34 -6.65
N LEU A 67 5.51 8.27 -7.53
CA LEU A 67 5.42 8.01 -8.98
C LEU A 67 6.75 7.56 -9.59
N ARG A 68 7.87 8.13 -9.12
CA ARG A 68 9.21 7.69 -9.50
C ARG A 68 9.48 6.26 -9.02
N ALA A 69 9.16 5.96 -7.77
CA ALA A 69 9.32 4.63 -7.21
C ALA A 69 8.47 3.59 -7.95
N CYS A 70 7.24 3.93 -8.38
CA CYS A 70 6.44 3.09 -9.27
C CYS A 70 7.15 2.81 -10.60
N GLY A 71 7.73 3.84 -11.21
CA GLY A 71 8.49 3.71 -12.45
C GLY A 71 9.68 2.76 -12.29
N VAL A 72 10.43 2.91 -11.21
CA VAL A 72 11.56 2.01 -10.88
C VAL A 72 11.05 0.58 -10.65
N ALA A 73 10.01 0.40 -9.83
CA ALA A 73 9.48 -0.94 -9.53
C ALA A 73 9.08 -1.72 -10.78
N VAL A 74 8.43 -1.05 -11.75
CA VAL A 74 8.06 -1.64 -13.04
C VAL A 74 9.31 -1.99 -13.88
N ALA A 75 10.31 -1.11 -13.90
CA ALA A 75 11.50 -1.28 -14.73
C ALA A 75 12.48 -2.33 -14.18
N THR A 76 12.48 -2.57 -12.87
CA THR A 76 13.50 -3.37 -12.19
C THR A 76 12.94 -4.58 -11.43
N VAL A 77 11.75 -5.06 -11.80
CA VAL A 77 11.17 -6.25 -11.16
C VAL A 77 12.07 -7.48 -11.37
N PRO A 78 12.49 -8.18 -10.31
CA PRO A 78 13.26 -9.42 -10.43
C PRO A 78 12.46 -10.52 -11.14
N GLU A 79 13.14 -11.41 -11.88
CA GLU A 79 12.48 -12.44 -12.69
C GLU A 79 11.64 -13.40 -11.82
N ASP A 80 12.16 -13.84 -10.68
CA ASP A 80 11.46 -14.73 -9.74
C ASP A 80 10.18 -14.08 -9.20
N ILE A 81 10.23 -12.78 -8.91
CA ILE A 81 9.06 -12.00 -8.51
C ILE A 81 8.09 -11.82 -9.67
N ALA A 82 8.59 -11.54 -10.88
CA ALA A 82 7.77 -11.39 -12.09
C ALA A 82 7.01 -12.68 -12.42
N GLU A 83 7.67 -13.83 -12.35
CA GLU A 83 7.05 -15.15 -12.52
C GLU A 83 5.96 -15.40 -11.47
N LYS A 84 6.24 -15.11 -10.19
CA LYS A 84 5.28 -15.25 -9.11
C LYS A 84 4.06 -14.34 -9.33
N ILE A 85 4.28 -13.09 -9.72
CA ILE A 85 3.21 -12.13 -10.02
C ILE A 85 2.35 -12.66 -11.19
N LYS A 86 2.95 -13.07 -12.31
CA LYS A 86 2.23 -13.59 -13.48
C LYS A 86 1.37 -14.81 -13.12
N LYS A 87 1.94 -15.75 -12.36
CA LYS A 87 1.25 -16.98 -11.92
C LYS A 87 -0.02 -16.68 -11.14
N HIS A 88 -0.02 -15.63 -10.33
CA HIS A 88 -1.16 -15.27 -9.48
C HIS A 88 -2.12 -14.27 -10.13
N ALA A 89 -1.65 -13.48 -11.10
CA ALA A 89 -2.47 -12.55 -11.85
C ALA A 89 -3.47 -13.25 -12.80
N GLU A 90 -3.10 -14.40 -13.33
CA GLU A 90 -3.94 -15.19 -14.23
C GLU A 90 -4.92 -16.07 -13.44
N ILE A 91 -6.21 -15.86 -13.68
CA ILE A 91 -7.28 -16.74 -13.19
C ILE A 91 -7.63 -17.68 -14.34
N ARG A 92 -7.33 -18.97 -14.16
CA ARG A 92 -7.59 -20.00 -15.17
C ARG A 92 -8.91 -20.71 -14.92
N GLU A 93 -9.44 -21.34 -15.97
CA GLU A 93 -10.72 -22.06 -15.93
C GLU A 93 -10.67 -23.21 -14.91
N GLU A 94 -9.54 -23.91 -14.80
CA GLU A 94 -9.38 -25.03 -13.87
C GLU A 94 -9.56 -24.56 -12.43
N GLN A 95 -9.08 -23.35 -12.08
CA GLN A 95 -9.24 -22.80 -10.74
C GLN A 95 -10.70 -22.45 -10.43
N ILE A 96 -11.50 -22.08 -11.43
CA ILE A 96 -12.93 -21.82 -11.27
C ILE A 96 -13.66 -23.12 -10.99
N VAL A 97 -13.36 -24.17 -11.75
CA VAL A 97 -13.94 -25.51 -11.56
C VAL A 97 -13.58 -26.06 -10.19
N GLU A 98 -12.30 -26.06 -9.81
CA GLU A 98 -11.82 -26.52 -8.50
C GLU A 98 -12.51 -25.78 -7.34
N TRP A 99 -12.66 -24.46 -7.47
CA TRP A 99 -13.33 -23.67 -6.44
C TRP A 99 -14.82 -24.02 -6.33
N LEU A 100 -15.51 -24.23 -7.45
CA LEU A 100 -16.93 -24.60 -7.47
C LEU A 100 -17.16 -25.99 -6.88
N GLU A 101 -16.33 -26.97 -7.27
CA GLU A 101 -16.37 -28.32 -6.71
C GLU A 101 -16.22 -28.29 -5.20
N LEU A 102 -15.22 -27.56 -4.68
CA LEU A 102 -15.03 -27.36 -3.25
C LEU A 102 -16.23 -26.67 -2.59
N ALA A 103 -16.77 -25.62 -3.20
CA ALA A 103 -17.92 -24.91 -2.65
C ALA A 103 -19.18 -25.78 -2.57
N HIS A 104 -19.42 -26.64 -3.56
CA HIS A 104 -20.58 -27.55 -3.61
C HIS A 104 -20.45 -28.76 -2.67
N THR A 105 -19.28 -29.01 -2.08
CA THR A 105 -19.18 -29.98 -0.97
C THR A 105 -19.93 -29.53 0.28
N GLN A 106 -20.24 -28.24 0.42
CA GLN A 106 -20.98 -27.70 1.55
C GLN A 106 -22.48 -27.68 1.27
N PRO A 107 -23.29 -28.47 2.00
CA PRO A 107 -24.73 -28.54 1.76
C PRO A 107 -25.41 -27.19 2.04
N GLY A 108 -26.26 -26.76 1.10
CA GLY A 108 -27.12 -25.58 1.25
C GLY A 108 -26.58 -24.27 0.65
N ILE A 109 -25.36 -24.27 0.08
CA ILE A 109 -24.79 -23.08 -0.57
C ILE A 109 -24.67 -23.33 -2.08
N LEU A 110 -25.60 -22.77 -2.85
CA LEU A 110 -25.50 -22.71 -4.31
C LEU A 110 -24.53 -21.58 -4.67
N ARG A 111 -23.29 -21.94 -5.01
CA ARG A 111 -22.33 -21.01 -5.62
C ARG A 111 -22.33 -21.13 -7.12
N ASN A 112 -22.17 -20.01 -7.80
CA ASN A 112 -22.07 -19.95 -9.25
C ASN A 112 -20.68 -19.45 -9.68
N ARG A 113 -20.46 -19.44 -11.00
CA ARG A 113 -19.21 -18.97 -11.61
C ARG A 113 -18.83 -17.56 -11.16
N ASP A 114 -19.78 -16.66 -10.98
CA ASP A 114 -19.51 -15.28 -10.57
C ASP A 114 -19.00 -15.22 -9.13
N ASP A 115 -19.51 -16.06 -8.23
CA ASP A 115 -18.99 -16.19 -6.86
C ASP A 115 -17.54 -16.69 -6.86
N ALA A 116 -17.23 -17.66 -7.72
CA ALA A 116 -15.88 -18.19 -7.90
C ALA A 116 -14.95 -17.08 -8.41
N LEU A 117 -15.36 -16.35 -9.45
CA LEU A 117 -14.58 -15.24 -10.00
C LEU A 117 -14.33 -14.14 -8.98
N LYS A 118 -15.34 -13.72 -8.20
CA LYS A 118 -15.17 -12.73 -7.14
C LYS A 118 -14.15 -13.19 -6.10
N SER A 119 -14.25 -14.45 -5.67
CA SER A 119 -13.35 -15.04 -4.68
C SER A 119 -11.92 -15.15 -5.21
N LEU A 120 -11.73 -15.64 -6.43
CA LEU A 120 -10.42 -15.79 -7.06
C LEU A 120 -9.77 -14.44 -7.33
N ARG A 121 -10.54 -13.42 -7.77
CA ARG A 121 -10.05 -12.03 -7.91
C ARG A 121 -9.63 -11.43 -6.57
N PHE A 122 -10.37 -11.69 -5.51
CA PHE A 122 -9.99 -11.28 -4.15
C PHE A 122 -8.65 -11.91 -3.75
N TRP A 123 -8.50 -13.23 -3.91
CA TRP A 123 -7.26 -13.92 -3.55
C TRP A 123 -6.07 -13.52 -4.42
N SER A 124 -6.28 -13.32 -5.71
CA SER A 124 -5.27 -12.80 -6.64
C SER A 124 -4.73 -11.45 -6.17
N ARG A 125 -5.62 -10.49 -5.86
CA ARG A 125 -5.23 -9.19 -5.27
C ARG A 125 -4.47 -9.36 -3.96
N HIS A 126 -4.99 -10.17 -3.04
CA HIS A 126 -4.41 -10.37 -1.71
C HIS A 126 -3.01 -10.98 -1.76
N VAL A 127 -2.77 -11.93 -2.67
CA VAL A 127 -1.44 -12.51 -2.87
C VAL A 127 -0.46 -11.46 -3.40
N LEU A 128 -0.90 -10.65 -4.36
CA LEU A 128 -0.06 -9.57 -4.88
C LEU A 128 0.23 -8.51 -3.81
N ASP A 129 -0.75 -8.12 -2.99
CA ASP A 129 -0.52 -7.25 -1.83
C ASP A 129 0.61 -7.81 -0.94
N GLY A 130 0.53 -9.09 -0.58
CA GLY A 130 1.55 -9.76 0.22
C GLY A 130 2.95 -9.78 -0.43
N ILE A 131 3.04 -9.83 -1.77
CA ILE A 131 4.31 -9.71 -2.48
C ILE A 131 4.93 -8.33 -2.22
N PHE A 132 4.17 -7.24 -2.40
CA PHE A 132 4.68 -5.88 -2.18
C PHE A 132 4.95 -5.59 -0.70
N GLU A 133 4.10 -6.05 0.21
CA GLU A 133 4.30 -5.93 1.66
C GLU A 133 5.62 -6.58 2.12
N THR A 134 6.05 -7.65 1.44
CA THR A 134 7.22 -8.44 1.84
C THR A 134 8.49 -8.10 1.05
N HIS A 135 8.38 -7.82 -0.25
CA HIS A 135 9.52 -7.75 -1.17
C HIS A 135 9.79 -6.35 -1.72
N TRP A 136 9.05 -5.32 -1.32
CA TRP A 136 9.23 -3.98 -1.87
C TRP A 136 9.21 -2.88 -0.82
N ARG A 137 10.13 -1.90 -0.92
CA ARG A 137 10.18 -0.71 -0.06
C ARG A 137 10.33 0.55 -0.89
N LEU A 138 9.78 1.66 -0.42
CA LEU A 138 9.82 2.94 -1.13
C LEU A 138 11.24 3.45 -1.38
N ALA A 139 12.12 3.31 -0.38
CA ALA A 139 13.51 3.75 -0.49
C ALA A 139 14.39 2.74 -1.24
N ASP A 140 14.19 1.45 -0.98
CA ASP A 140 15.11 0.38 -1.42
C ASP A 140 14.68 -0.31 -2.73
N GLY A 141 13.42 -0.13 -3.14
CA GLY A 141 12.85 -0.86 -4.27
C GLY A 141 12.58 -2.32 -3.94
N TRP A 142 12.89 -3.23 -4.87
CA TRP A 142 12.75 -4.66 -4.68
C TRP A 142 13.85 -5.20 -3.77
N LEU A 143 13.44 -5.82 -2.67
CA LEU A 143 14.33 -6.41 -1.67
C LEU A 143 14.89 -7.74 -2.16
N SER A 144 16.15 -8.01 -1.84
CA SER A 144 16.74 -9.34 -1.97
C SER A 144 16.03 -10.35 -1.05
N PRO A 145 16.17 -11.67 -1.29
CA PRO A 145 15.61 -12.69 -0.41
C PRO A 145 16.06 -12.57 1.05
N THR A 146 17.30 -12.11 1.29
CA THR A 146 17.81 -11.89 2.64
C THR A 146 17.23 -10.66 3.32
N GLU A 147 16.97 -9.59 2.55
CA GLU A 147 16.36 -8.37 3.07
C GLU A 147 14.88 -8.58 3.36
N SER A 148 14.16 -9.30 2.49
CA SER A 148 12.73 -9.60 2.69
C SER A 148 12.47 -10.45 3.94
N GLN A 149 13.39 -11.35 4.29
CA GLN A 149 13.31 -12.16 5.52
C GLN A 149 13.54 -11.34 6.80
N ARG A 150 14.36 -10.28 6.73
CA ARG A 150 14.68 -9.42 7.87
C ARG A 150 13.73 -8.23 8.00
N GLY A 151 13.02 -7.91 6.93
CA GLY A 151 12.09 -6.79 6.87
C GLY A 151 10.86 -7.03 7.74
N LEU A 152 10.37 -5.96 8.37
CA LEU A 152 9.09 -5.97 9.05
C LEU A 152 7.98 -6.20 8.01
N GLN A 153 7.12 -7.20 8.25
CA GLN A 153 5.93 -7.44 7.45
C GLN A 153 4.80 -6.53 7.92
N LEU A 154 4.54 -5.47 7.15
CA LEU A 154 3.42 -4.56 7.38
C LEU A 154 2.23 -5.05 6.58
N ARG A 155 1.37 -5.85 7.22
CA ARG A 155 0.14 -6.33 6.58
C ARG A 155 -0.81 -5.17 6.36
N PHE A 156 -1.47 -5.16 5.20
CA PHE A 156 -2.40 -4.10 4.78
C PHE A 156 -1.72 -2.72 4.75
N ASP A 157 -0.43 -2.66 4.40
CA ASP A 157 0.31 -1.39 4.28
C ASP A 157 -0.27 -0.55 3.12
N PRO A 158 -0.89 0.61 3.39
CA PRO A 158 -1.49 1.43 2.33
C PRO A 158 -0.48 1.84 1.26
N LEU A 159 0.79 2.02 1.63
CA LEU A 159 1.86 2.33 0.68
C LEU A 159 2.10 1.17 -0.29
N ALA A 160 2.21 -0.05 0.24
CA ALA A 160 2.46 -1.25 -0.55
C ALA A 160 1.26 -1.59 -1.45
N MET A 161 0.03 -1.46 -0.94
CA MET A 161 -1.19 -1.70 -1.70
C MET A 161 -1.35 -0.70 -2.86
N ASN A 162 -1.08 0.59 -2.63
CA ASN A 162 -1.11 1.59 -3.70
C ASN A 162 0.00 1.39 -4.72
N MET A 163 1.21 1.00 -4.27
CA MET A 163 2.29 0.62 -5.18
C MET A 163 1.88 -0.57 -6.06
N ARG A 164 1.27 -1.60 -5.47
CA ARG A 164 0.75 -2.76 -6.20
C ARG A 164 -0.29 -2.38 -7.23
N MET A 165 -1.23 -1.48 -6.90
CA MET A 165 -2.25 -1.01 -7.85
C MET A 165 -1.64 -0.37 -9.10
N ILE A 166 -0.77 0.63 -8.91
CA ILE A 166 -0.16 1.34 -10.04
C ILE A 166 0.81 0.44 -10.81
N PHE A 167 1.54 -0.42 -10.10
CA PHE A 167 2.37 -1.43 -10.74
C PHE A 167 1.51 -2.35 -11.62
N ALA A 168 0.41 -2.89 -11.11
CA ALA A 168 -0.45 -3.81 -11.86
C ALA A 168 -1.11 -3.13 -13.07
N GLU A 169 -1.52 -1.86 -12.95
CA GLU A 169 -2.04 -1.09 -14.09
C GLU A 169 -1.03 -1.02 -15.25
N ARG A 170 0.24 -0.80 -14.93
CA ARG A 170 1.31 -0.63 -15.93
C ARG A 170 1.89 -1.96 -16.43
N TYR A 171 2.10 -2.90 -15.52
CA TYR A 171 2.79 -4.17 -15.78
C TYR A 171 1.84 -5.30 -16.20
N LEU A 172 0.58 -5.25 -15.77
CA LEU A 172 -0.45 -6.27 -16.01
C LEU A 172 -1.74 -5.67 -16.58
N PRO A 173 -1.70 -4.91 -17.68
CA PRO A 173 -2.88 -4.19 -18.19
C PRO A 173 -4.05 -5.12 -18.58
N LYS A 174 -3.75 -6.39 -18.87
CA LYS A 174 -4.75 -7.43 -19.19
C LYS A 174 -5.52 -7.95 -17.97
N HIS A 175 -5.14 -7.58 -16.76
CA HIS A 175 -5.70 -8.07 -15.49
C HIS A 175 -6.31 -6.91 -14.69
N PRO A 176 -7.39 -6.26 -15.17
CA PRO A 176 -7.95 -5.03 -14.56
C PRO A 176 -8.43 -5.23 -13.12
N HIS A 177 -8.84 -6.44 -12.75
CA HIS A 177 -9.23 -6.78 -11.38
C HIS A 177 -8.12 -6.57 -10.34
N LEU A 178 -6.86 -6.36 -10.76
CA LEU A 178 -5.73 -6.11 -9.88
C LEU A 178 -5.52 -4.63 -9.54
N TRP A 179 -6.19 -3.71 -10.22
CA TRP A 179 -6.01 -2.26 -10.03
C TRP A 179 -7.29 -1.44 -10.16
N ARG A 180 -8.40 -2.07 -10.58
CA ARG A 180 -9.75 -1.52 -10.46
C ARG A 180 -10.50 -2.23 -9.34
N SER A 181 -11.14 -1.45 -8.49
CA SER A 181 -12.22 -1.96 -7.65
C SER A 181 -13.46 -2.12 -8.53
N GLU A 182 -13.92 -3.36 -8.69
CA GLU A 182 -15.24 -3.67 -9.28
C GLU A 182 -16.36 -3.53 -8.24
#